data_AF-A0AA38UEX1-F1
#
_entry.id   AF-A0AA38UEX1-F1
#
_cell.length_a   1.000
_cell.length_b   1.000
_cell.length_c   1.000
_cell.angle_alpha   90.00
_cell.angle_beta   90.00
_cell.angle_gamma   90.00
#
_symmetry.space_group_name_H-M   'P 1'
#
loop_
_entity.id
_entity.type
_entity.pdbx_description
1 polymer ?
#
loop_
_entity_poly.entity_id
_entity_poly.type
_entity_poly.pdbx_seq_one_letter_code
_entity_poly.pdbx_strand_id
1 'polypeptide(L)'
;MANARIFPTFRTQTIAPEDNSKAAPTTNVSAPKSLRNLLELPLEIIYEVLRHLSTKDLLNLSNAVEMFRTFLLQKSSASIWTAARANVPDLPPLMEGMDEVAYARMLFDDRCQVRIRYRRNVFVLTFSD
;
A
#
# COMPACT_ATOMS: atom_id res chain seq x y z
N MET A 1 41.90 -13.78 3.62
CA MET A 1 41.01 -14.28 2.56
C MET A 1 39.73 -13.45 2.59
N ALA A 2 39.59 -12.51 1.65
CA ALA A 2 38.49 -11.55 1.61
C ALA A 2 37.31 -12.16 0.83
N ASN A 3 36.17 -12.36 1.49
CA ASN A 3 34.94 -12.81 0.83
C ASN A 3 34.10 -11.59 0.47
N ALA A 4 34.04 -11.30 -0.84
CA ALA A 4 33.25 -10.22 -1.41
C ALA A 4 31.75 -10.47 -1.19
N ARG A 5 31.04 -9.49 -0.65
CA ARG A 5 29.58 -9.49 -0.55
C ARG A 5 29.02 -9.12 -1.92
N ILE A 6 28.42 -10.09 -2.59
CA ILE A 6 27.65 -9.88 -3.81
C ILE A 6 26.35 -9.18 -3.40
N PHE A 7 26.29 -7.86 -3.57
CA PHE A 7 25.03 -7.14 -3.55
C PHE A 7 24.40 -7.25 -4.93
N PRO A 8 23.10 -7.61 -5.06
CA PRO A 8 22.41 -7.50 -6.34
C PRO A 8 22.33 -6.02 -6.72
N THR A 9 23.05 -5.64 -7.77
CA THR A 9 22.95 -4.34 -8.42
C THR A 9 21.57 -4.25 -9.07
N PHE A 10 20.69 -3.45 -8.46
CA PHE A 10 19.43 -3.08 -9.08
C PHE A 10 19.78 -2.25 -10.34
N ARG A 11 19.49 -2.82 -11.51
CA ARG A 11 19.77 -2.21 -12.80
C ARG A 11 18.87 -0.99 -12.98
N THR A 12 19.40 0.20 -12.73
CA THR A 12 18.79 1.44 -13.22
C THR A 12 18.97 1.50 -14.73
N GLN A 13 17.89 1.27 -15.49
CA GLN A 13 17.84 1.74 -16.87
C GLN A 13 17.50 3.23 -16.85
N THR A 14 18.55 4.04 -16.98
CA THR A 14 18.42 5.43 -17.45
C THR A 14 18.24 5.36 -18.97
N ILE A 15 17.04 5.68 -19.44
CA ILE A 15 16.79 5.96 -20.86
C ILE A 15 16.89 7.49 -21.00
N ALA A 16 17.91 7.95 -21.71
CA ALA A 16 18.05 9.35 -22.12
C ALA A 16 17.03 9.66 -23.24
N PRO A 17 16.62 10.93 -23.41
CA PRO A 17 15.50 11.29 -24.27
C PRO A 17 15.93 11.36 -25.75
N GLU A 18 15.19 10.67 -26.62
CA GLU A 18 15.24 10.89 -28.07
C GLU A 18 14.13 11.87 -28.49
N ASP A 19 14.57 12.95 -29.12
CA ASP A 19 13.79 14.00 -29.77
C ASP A 19 13.35 13.51 -31.17
N ASN A 20 12.08 13.72 -31.57
CA ASN A 20 11.71 14.52 -32.75
C ASN A 20 10.21 14.42 -33.14
N SER A 21 9.55 15.58 -33.01
CA SER A 21 8.40 16.19 -33.71
C SER A 21 7.18 15.44 -34.31
N LYS A 22 6.03 16.10 -34.07
CA LYS A 22 4.79 16.24 -34.88
C LYS A 22 3.74 15.12 -34.87
N ALA A 23 2.71 15.30 -34.04
CA ALA A 23 1.32 15.51 -34.46
C ALA A 23 0.43 15.76 -33.22
N ALA A 24 -0.35 16.84 -33.23
CA ALA A 24 -1.37 17.08 -32.22
C ALA A 24 -2.61 16.22 -32.50
N PRO A 25 -3.19 15.63 -31.45
CA PRO A 25 -4.63 15.63 -31.28
C PRO A 25 -4.95 16.38 -29.98
N THR A 26 -5.68 17.48 -30.11
CA THR A 26 -6.33 18.18 -29.01
C THR A 26 -7.33 17.23 -28.35
N THR A 27 -6.97 16.65 -27.21
CA THR A 27 -7.94 16.19 -26.23
C THR A 27 -7.69 16.97 -24.97
N ASN A 28 -8.68 17.76 -24.55
CA ASN A 28 -8.71 18.43 -23.25
C ASN A 28 -8.66 17.37 -22.15
N VAL A 29 -7.47 16.88 -21.82
CA VAL A 29 -7.26 16.06 -20.64
C VAL A 29 -7.30 17.05 -19.48
N SER A 30 -8.51 17.21 -18.92
CA SER A 30 -8.68 17.81 -17.60
C SER A 30 -7.58 17.25 -16.72
N ALA A 31 -6.67 18.10 -16.26
CA ALA A 31 -5.62 17.72 -15.33
C ALA A 31 -6.23 16.82 -14.24
N PRO A 32 -5.54 15.74 -13.83
CA PRO A 32 -6.06 14.88 -12.78
C PRO A 32 -6.35 15.77 -11.58
N LYS A 33 -7.62 15.89 -11.21
CA LYS A 33 -8.06 16.71 -10.08
C LYS A 33 -7.30 16.16 -8.87
N SER A 34 -6.36 16.95 -8.37
CA SER A 34 -5.47 16.52 -7.31
C SER A 34 -6.31 16.12 -6.10
N LEU A 35 -6.10 14.91 -5.59
CA LEU A 35 -6.77 14.44 -4.38
C LEU A 35 -6.37 15.23 -3.11
N ARG A 36 -5.48 16.22 -3.25
CA ARG A 36 -5.16 17.21 -2.21
C ARG A 36 -6.43 17.84 -1.62
N ASN A 37 -7.44 18.11 -2.44
CA ASN A 37 -8.68 18.72 -2.00
C ASN A 37 -9.52 17.81 -1.09
N LEU A 38 -9.33 16.47 -1.17
CA LEU A 38 -10.00 15.53 -0.25
C LEU A 38 -9.40 15.67 1.16
N LEU A 39 -8.10 15.90 1.25
CA LEU A 39 -7.37 16.02 2.51
C LEU A 39 -7.55 17.37 3.21
N GLU A 40 -8.11 18.36 2.52
CA GLU A 40 -8.54 19.63 3.14
C GLU A 40 -9.85 19.48 3.93
N LEU A 41 -10.56 18.35 3.75
CA LEU A 41 -11.78 18.06 4.49
C LEU A 41 -11.47 17.69 5.94
N PRO A 42 -12.41 17.93 6.86
CA PRO A 42 -12.33 17.39 8.22
C PRO A 42 -12.14 15.87 8.19
N LEU A 43 -11.32 15.38 9.11
CA LEU A 43 -10.93 13.98 9.19
C LEU A 43 -12.13 13.03 9.23
N GLU A 44 -13.24 13.43 9.87
CA GLU A 44 -14.48 12.66 9.93
C GLU A 44 -15.08 12.36 8.55
N ILE A 45 -15.08 13.35 7.65
CA ILE A 45 -15.59 13.17 6.28
C ILE A 45 -14.67 12.24 5.49
N ILE A 46 -13.36 12.35 5.70
CA ILE A 46 -12.38 11.46 5.08
C ILE A 46 -12.63 10.02 5.55
N TYR A 47 -12.81 9.81 6.86
CA TYR A 47 -13.18 8.50 7.42
C TYR A 47 -14.46 7.95 6.82
N GLU A 48 -15.49 8.79 6.68
CA GLU A 48 -16.79 8.44 6.12
C GLU A 48 -16.67 7.98 4.67
N VAL A 49 -15.88 8.67 3.84
CA VAL A 49 -15.64 8.24 2.46
C VAL A 49 -14.89 6.91 2.45
N LEU A 50 -13.81 6.80 3.23
CA LEU A 50 -12.93 5.63 3.25
C LEU A 50 -13.63 4.34 3.72
N ARG A 51 -14.61 4.42 4.62
CA ARG A 51 -15.35 3.23 5.08
C ARG A 51 -16.28 2.62 4.03
N HIS A 52 -16.66 3.38 3.00
CA HIS A 52 -17.49 2.89 1.89
C HIS A 52 -16.67 2.24 0.77
N LEU A 53 -15.34 2.30 0.84
CA LEU A 53 -14.48 1.67 -0.15
C LEU A 53 -14.36 0.16 0.07
N SER A 54 -13.96 -0.56 -0.97
CA SER A 54 -13.56 -1.95 -0.85
C SER A 54 -12.17 -2.07 -0.21
N THR A 55 -11.88 -3.22 0.40
CA THR A 55 -10.55 -3.54 0.97
C THR A 55 -9.43 -3.37 -0.06
N LYS A 56 -9.69 -3.71 -1.34
CA LYS A 56 -8.75 -3.57 -2.45
C LYS A 56 -8.46 -2.10 -2.77
N ASP A 57 -9.49 -1.26 -2.78
CA ASP A 57 -9.34 0.16 -3.11
C ASP A 57 -8.60 0.91 -2.01
N LEU A 58 -8.87 0.61 -0.74
CA LEU A 58 -8.09 1.16 0.38
C LEU A 58 -6.61 0.80 0.29
N LEU A 59 -6.32 -0.44 -0.08
CA LEU A 59 -4.94 -0.88 -0.26
C LEU A 59 -4.25 -0.11 -1.40
N ASN A 60 -4.92 -0.01 -2.55
CA ASN A 60 -4.42 0.76 -3.69
C ASN A 60 -4.23 2.24 -3.32
N LEU A 61 -5.16 2.83 -2.57
CA LEU A 61 -5.06 4.22 -2.11
C LEU A 61 -3.85 4.41 -1.18
N SER A 62 -3.61 3.47 -0.28
CA SER A 62 -2.43 3.47 0.60
C SER A 62 -1.11 3.32 -0.16
N ASN A 63 -1.13 2.68 -1.32
CA ASN A 63 0.06 2.50 -2.15
C ASN A 63 0.29 3.67 -3.13
N ALA A 64 -0.79 4.32 -3.58
CA ALA A 64 -0.73 5.40 -4.55
C ALA A 64 -0.31 6.75 -3.93
N VAL A 65 -0.69 7.01 -2.66
CA VAL A 65 -0.46 8.31 -2.02
C VAL A 65 0.17 8.12 -0.64
N GLU A 66 1.33 8.72 -0.43
CA GLU A 66 2.11 8.59 0.83
C GLU A 66 1.37 9.08 2.08
N MET A 67 0.55 10.12 1.95
CA MET A 67 -0.25 10.62 3.07
C MET A 67 -1.33 9.61 3.50
N PHE A 68 -2.07 9.04 2.53
CA PHE A 68 -3.02 7.97 2.82
C PHE A 68 -2.31 6.71 3.33
N ARG A 69 -1.09 6.43 2.86
CA ARG A 69 -0.26 5.36 3.43
C ARG A 69 -0.03 5.54 4.92
N THR A 70 0.39 6.74 5.32
CA THR A 70 0.68 7.05 6.72
C THR A 70 -0.58 6.99 7.57
N PHE A 71 -1.71 7.46 7.04
CA PHE A 71 -2.99 7.44 7.73
C PHE A 71 -3.62 6.05 7.84
N LEU A 72 -3.72 5.31 6.73
CA LEU A 72 -4.39 4.01 6.66
C LEU A 72 -3.58 2.89 7.31
N LEU A 73 -2.25 2.98 7.41
CA LEU A 73 -1.43 1.96 8.06
C LEU A 73 -1.28 2.14 9.58
N GLN A 74 -1.84 3.20 10.15
CA GLN A 74 -1.88 3.37 11.60
C GLN A 74 -2.86 2.38 12.25
N LYS A 75 -2.72 2.17 13.55
CA LYS A 75 -3.63 1.29 14.30
C LYS A 75 -5.00 1.95 14.53
N SER A 76 -5.06 3.28 14.46
CA SER A 76 -6.29 4.08 14.56
C SER A 76 -7.27 3.87 13.41
N SER A 77 -6.77 3.53 12.22
CA SER A 77 -7.59 3.27 11.03
C SER A 77 -8.12 1.83 10.94
N ALA A 78 -7.87 0.99 11.96
CA ALA A 78 -8.32 -0.41 11.96
C ALA A 78 -9.85 -0.55 11.77
N SER A 79 -10.62 0.41 12.30
CA SER A 79 -12.08 0.48 12.11
C SER A 79 -12.47 0.67 10.64
N ILE A 80 -11.70 1.45 9.88
CA ILE A 80 -11.92 1.66 8.43
C ILE A 80 -11.74 0.33 7.69
N TRP A 81 -10.67 -0.40 8.00
CA TRP A 81 -10.38 -1.68 7.34
C TRP A 81 -11.43 -2.74 7.67
N THR A 82 -11.94 -2.73 8.90
CA THR A 82 -13.04 -3.62 9.32
C THR A 82 -14.32 -3.30 8.53
N ALA A 83 -14.66 -2.03 8.36
CA ALA A 83 -15.83 -1.61 7.57
C ALA A 83 -15.66 -1.93 6.08
N ALA A 84 -14.49 -1.63 5.51
CA ALA A 84 -14.19 -1.90 4.10
C ALA A 84 -14.20 -3.38 3.76
N ARG A 85 -13.81 -4.22 4.72
CA ARG A 85 -13.93 -5.66 4.62
C ARG A 85 -15.38 -6.12 4.57
N ALA A 86 -16.24 -5.55 5.40
CA ALA A 86 -17.67 -5.86 5.39
C ALA A 86 -18.35 -5.51 4.05
N ASN A 87 -17.76 -4.59 3.27
CA ASN A 87 -18.25 -4.23 1.94
C ASN A 87 -17.92 -5.28 0.86
N VAL A 88 -16.99 -6.21 1.11
CA VAL A 88 -16.61 -7.24 0.13
C VAL A 88 -17.32 -8.55 0.48
N PRO A 89 -18.30 -9.00 -0.32
CA PRO A 89 -18.95 -10.29 -0.11
C PRO A 89 -17.94 -11.43 -0.31
N ASP A 90 -18.17 -12.55 0.39
CA ASP A 90 -17.43 -13.82 0.25
C ASP A 90 -15.94 -13.78 0.63
N LEU A 91 -15.52 -12.79 1.44
CA LEU A 91 -14.15 -12.78 1.96
C LEU A 91 -13.97 -13.85 3.05
N PRO A 92 -12.85 -14.60 3.08
CA PRO A 92 -12.58 -15.55 4.16
C PRO A 92 -12.57 -14.84 5.52
N PRO A 93 -12.75 -15.56 6.64
CA PRO A 93 -12.64 -14.97 7.99
C PRO A 93 -11.22 -14.46 8.28
N LEU A 94 -11.08 -13.55 9.25
CA LEU A 94 -9.78 -12.98 9.60
C LEU A 94 -8.93 -14.10 10.17
N MET A 95 -7.71 -14.26 9.65
CA MET A 95 -6.79 -15.24 10.19
C MET A 95 -6.37 -14.82 11.61
N GLU A 96 -6.40 -15.76 12.55
CA GLU A 96 -6.12 -15.50 13.96
C GLU A 96 -4.70 -14.92 14.14
N GLY A 97 -4.61 -13.77 14.83
CA GLY A 97 -3.35 -13.06 15.06
C GLY A 97 -2.87 -12.16 13.91
N MET A 98 -3.64 -12.00 12.84
CA MET A 98 -3.32 -11.10 11.73
C MET A 98 -4.05 -9.75 11.85
N ASP A 99 -3.34 -8.65 11.62
CA ASP A 99 -3.94 -7.31 11.50
C ASP A 99 -4.75 -7.21 10.19
N GLU A 100 -5.90 -6.51 10.21
CA GLU A 100 -6.76 -6.32 9.02
C GLU A 100 -6.00 -5.77 7.80
N VAL A 101 -5.03 -4.89 8.03
CA VAL A 101 -4.21 -4.34 6.94
C VAL A 101 -3.27 -5.40 6.35
N ALA A 102 -2.66 -6.22 7.20
CA ALA A 102 -1.79 -7.31 6.75
C ALA A 102 -2.60 -8.37 5.98
N TYR A 103 -3.83 -8.62 6.44
CA TYR A 103 -4.78 -9.50 5.76
C TYR A 103 -5.20 -8.96 4.39
N ALA A 104 -5.58 -7.69 4.30
CA ALA A 104 -5.89 -7.01 3.04
C ALA A 104 -4.72 -7.10 2.04
N ARG A 105 -3.51 -6.92 2.53
CA ARG A 105 -2.28 -7.01 1.75
C ARG A 105 -2.02 -8.43 1.26
N MET A 106 -2.23 -9.43 2.10
CA MET A 106 -2.09 -10.83 1.69
C MET A 106 -3.09 -11.23 0.60
N LEU A 107 -4.31 -10.67 0.63
CA LEU A 107 -5.35 -10.99 -0.34
C LEU A 107 -5.20 -10.27 -1.69
N PHE A 108 -4.76 -9.01 -1.67
CA PHE A 108 -4.86 -8.13 -2.85
C PHE A 108 -3.53 -7.54 -3.32
N ASP A 109 -2.44 -7.66 -2.55
CA ASP A 109 -1.12 -7.17 -2.93
C ASP A 109 -0.34 -8.28 -3.63
N ASP A 110 0.15 -8.01 -4.83
CA ASP A 110 1.11 -8.89 -5.52
C ASP A 110 2.54 -8.71 -4.98
N ARG A 111 2.74 -7.77 -4.04
CA ARG A 111 4.07 -7.43 -3.51
C ARG A 111 4.38 -8.18 -2.23
N CYS A 112 5.55 -8.82 -2.20
CA CYS A 112 6.12 -9.41 -0.99
C CYS A 112 6.35 -8.35 0.09
N GLN A 113 5.63 -8.45 1.21
CA GLN A 113 5.87 -7.62 2.39
C GLN A 113 6.95 -8.23 3.26
N VAL A 114 8.19 -8.10 2.80
CA VAL A 114 9.35 -8.42 3.62
C VAL A 114 9.50 -7.34 4.69
N ARG A 115 8.92 -7.55 5.88
CA ARG A 115 9.34 -6.79 7.07
C ARG A 115 10.71 -7.32 7.50
N ILE A 116 11.78 -6.71 7.00
CA ILE A 116 13.13 -7.00 7.48
C ILE A 116 13.23 -6.50 8.92
N ARG A 117 12.94 -7.36 9.89
CA ARG A 117 13.22 -7.09 11.29
C ARG A 117 14.69 -7.41 11.53
N TYR A 118 15.53 -6.38 11.59
CA TYR A 118 16.83 -6.51 12.26
C TYR A 118 16.57 -6.77 13.73
N ARG A 119 16.44 -8.06 14.11
CA ARG A 119 16.43 -8.49 15.50
C ARG A 119 17.82 -8.20 16.07
N ARG A 120 17.97 -7.10 16.81
CA ARG A 120 18.91 -7.10 17.92
C ARG A 120 18.27 -7.96 19.01
N ASN A 121 18.89 -9.11 19.24
CA ASN A 121 18.72 -10.04 20.36
C ASN A 121 17.58 -11.08 20.31
N VAL A 122 18.09 -12.32 20.34
CA VAL A 122 17.54 -13.62 20.79
C VAL A 122 16.31 -14.16 20.05
N PHE A 123 16.58 -15.29 19.38
CA PHE A 123 15.65 -16.24 18.82
C PHE A 123 15.50 -17.34 19.88
N VAL A 124 14.35 -17.41 20.54
CA VAL A 124 13.95 -18.62 21.26
C VAL A 124 12.87 -19.24 20.41
N LEU A 125 13.24 -20.29 19.67
CA LEU A 125 12.25 -21.22 19.14
C LEU A 125 11.93 -22.22 20.23
N THR A 126 10.76 -22.09 20.84
CA THR A 126 10.09 -23.24 21.44
C THR A 126 8.98 -23.65 20.47
N PHE A 127 9.28 -24.65 19.67
CA PHE A 127 8.28 -25.47 18.98
C PHE A 127 7.80 -26.49 20.02
N SER A 128 6.49 -26.54 20.29
CA SER A 128 5.89 -27.57 21.11
C SER A 128 5.45 -28.69 20.17
N ASP A 129 6.21 -29.79 20.16
CA ASP A 129 5.74 -31.18 20.01
C ASP A 129 6.91 -32.13 20.34
#